data_AF-A0AAD2CXS4-F1
#
_entry.id   AF-A0AAD2CXS4-F1
#
_cell.length_a   1.000
_cell.length_b   1.000
_cell.length_c   1.000
_cell.angle_alpha   90.00
_cell.angle_beta   90.00
_cell.angle_gamma   90.00
#
_symmetry.space_group_name_H-M   'P 1'
#
loop_
_entity.id
_entity.type
_entity.pdbx_description
1 polymer ?
#
loop_
_entity_poly.entity_id
_entity_poly.type
_entity_poly.pdbx_seq_one_letter_code
_entity_poly.pdbx_strand_id
1 'polypeptide(L)'
;MERMDEAQCEVEKQMFGEERRFEEEIFELVCRDIYHYSNFLNIKKTFLISLDKLRVYKFARKMKSTAIPDLNQINFRQFPPRNKRTASLISSCFPRSVKRMAAYQQSCFEPIRRYFTEFIRIAPKVQHEILFRSFTISDREFKRIMSAVRHVRVVYFVECEISVTKVPDFSLALAKTRLENFCMMKCSYGHKSNLEQNSREFKNFIKGLSTSNDLKQSLKCMIVKSQTLEIGDIKSTLNENGFEDIKLFL
;
A
#
# COMPACT_ATOMS: atom_id res chain seq x y z
N MET A 1 -29.06 11.08 -46.61
CA MET A 1 -28.05 11.67 -45.70
C MET A 1 -28.40 11.43 -44.22
N GLU A 2 -29.37 10.55 -43.90
CA GLU A 2 -29.85 10.32 -42.52
C GLU A 2 -29.36 8.99 -41.90
N ARG A 3 -28.84 8.05 -42.70
CA ARG A 3 -28.38 6.73 -42.19
C ARG A 3 -27.02 6.74 -41.48
N MET A 4 -26.30 7.86 -41.53
CA MET A 4 -24.96 7.98 -40.94
C MET A 4 -25.03 8.42 -39.47
N ASP A 5 -26.07 9.16 -39.09
CA ASP A 5 -26.28 9.65 -37.71
C ASP A 5 -26.85 8.56 -36.78
N GLU A 6 -27.67 7.64 -37.30
CA GLU A 6 -28.19 6.50 -36.53
C GLU A 6 -27.09 5.50 -36.15
N ALA A 7 -26.15 5.23 -37.07
CA ALA A 7 -25.02 4.34 -36.81
C ALA A 7 -24.04 4.94 -35.78
N GLN A 8 -23.85 6.26 -35.79
CA GLN A 8 -22.98 6.95 -34.84
C GLN A 8 -23.62 7.02 -33.43
N CYS A 9 -24.94 7.18 -33.36
CA CYS A 9 -25.72 7.11 -32.11
C CYS A 9 -25.78 5.69 -31.51
N GLU A 10 -25.86 4.65 -32.33
CA GLU A 10 -25.79 3.25 -31.86
C GLU A 10 -24.39 2.86 -31.35
N VAL A 11 -23.33 3.33 -32.02
CA VAL A 11 -21.95 3.14 -31.56
C VAL A 11 -21.70 3.88 -30.25
N GLU A 12 -22.20 5.11 -30.10
CA GLU A 12 -22.13 5.83 -28.82
C GLU A 12 -22.96 5.13 -27.73
N LYS A 13 -24.16 4.64 -28.01
CA LYS A 13 -24.96 3.86 -27.03
C LYS A 13 -24.31 2.53 -26.66
N GLN A 14 -23.60 1.87 -27.59
CA GLN A 14 -22.83 0.66 -27.29
C GLN A 14 -21.56 0.98 -26.49
N MET A 15 -20.80 2.02 -26.84
CA MET A 15 -19.59 2.40 -26.08
C MET A 15 -19.93 2.93 -24.68
N PHE A 16 -20.92 3.83 -24.55
CA PHE A 16 -21.35 4.37 -23.26
C PHE A 16 -22.20 3.38 -22.45
N GLY A 17 -22.89 2.45 -23.11
CA GLY A 17 -23.61 1.34 -22.48
C GLY A 17 -22.66 0.25 -21.97
N GLU A 18 -21.58 -0.04 -22.70
CA GLU A 18 -20.48 -0.88 -22.25
C GLU A 18 -19.65 -0.19 -21.16
N GLU A 19 -19.42 1.12 -21.22
CA GLU A 19 -18.76 1.88 -20.16
C GLU A 19 -19.58 1.90 -18.86
N ARG A 20 -20.91 2.06 -18.91
CA ARG A 20 -21.76 1.98 -17.71
C ARG A 20 -21.84 0.57 -17.14
N ARG A 21 -21.99 -0.46 -17.99
CA ARG A 21 -21.87 -1.86 -17.54
C ARG A 21 -20.47 -2.18 -17.01
N PHE A 22 -19.43 -1.52 -17.50
CA PHE A 22 -18.04 -1.66 -17.06
C PHE A 22 -17.78 -0.95 -15.73
N GLU A 23 -18.36 0.23 -15.50
CA GLU A 23 -18.35 0.90 -14.18
C GLU A 23 -19.06 0.03 -13.14
N GLU A 24 -20.19 -0.60 -13.51
CA GLU A 24 -20.94 -1.54 -12.67
C GLU A 24 -20.20 -2.88 -12.47
N GLU A 25 -19.58 -3.48 -13.51
CA GLU A 25 -18.81 -4.73 -13.41
C GLU A 25 -17.49 -4.57 -12.63
N ILE A 26 -16.86 -3.40 -12.69
CA ILE A 26 -15.71 -3.05 -11.84
C ILE A 26 -16.17 -2.86 -10.39
N PHE A 27 -17.36 -2.28 -10.19
CA PHE A 27 -18.01 -2.23 -8.87
C PHE A 27 -18.31 -3.63 -8.32
N GLU A 28 -18.67 -4.56 -9.21
CA GLU A 28 -18.94 -5.99 -8.95
C GLU A 28 -17.70 -6.91 -8.98
N LEU A 29 -16.48 -6.39 -9.09
CA LEU A 29 -15.26 -7.09 -8.62
C LEU A 29 -15.22 -7.04 -7.07
N VAL A 30 -16.29 -7.61 -6.52
CA VAL A 30 -16.86 -7.68 -5.17
C VAL A 30 -16.10 -6.98 -4.06
N CYS A 31 -16.65 -5.81 -3.70
CA CYS A 31 -16.66 -5.20 -2.37
C CYS A 31 -17.33 -6.11 -1.32
N ARG A 32 -16.63 -7.14 -0.84
CA ARG A 32 -16.89 -7.70 0.49
C ARG A 32 -15.78 -7.22 1.43
N ASP A 33 -16.22 -6.66 2.56
CA ASP A 33 -15.48 -5.98 3.63
C ASP A 33 -15.04 -4.54 3.34
N ILE A 34 -16.01 -3.66 3.06
CA ILE A 34 -15.96 -2.27 3.55
C ILE A 34 -16.74 -2.27 4.86
N TYR A 35 -16.15 -2.82 5.93
CA TYR A 35 -16.60 -2.57 7.29
C TYR A 35 -15.53 -1.76 8.01
N HIS A 36 -15.97 -0.60 8.50
CA HIS A 36 -15.27 0.42 9.30
C HIS A 36 -14.19 1.23 8.57
N TYR A 37 -14.58 2.36 7.98
CA TYR A 37 -14.43 3.69 8.59
C TYR A 37 -15.34 4.66 7.80
N SER A 38 -16.28 5.27 8.51
CA SER A 38 -17.23 6.26 8.01
C SER A 38 -16.51 7.46 7.36
N ASN A 39 -17.13 8.01 6.31
CA ASN A 39 -16.80 9.25 5.59
C ASN A 39 -15.91 9.17 4.34
N PHE A 40 -16.36 8.52 3.25
CA PHE A 40 -15.86 8.87 1.91
C PHE A 40 -16.95 8.82 0.85
N LEU A 41 -17.66 9.94 0.70
CA LEU A 41 -18.68 10.21 -0.34
C LEU A 41 -18.07 10.76 -1.65
N ASN A 42 -16.81 10.45 -1.95
CA ASN A 42 -16.11 10.97 -3.13
C ASN A 42 -15.31 9.88 -3.87
N ILE A 43 -15.93 8.71 -4.05
CA ILE A 43 -15.35 7.55 -4.73
C ILE A 43 -15.61 7.66 -6.24
N LYS A 44 -14.79 8.43 -6.95
CA LYS A 44 -14.67 8.27 -8.40
C LYS A 44 -13.37 7.48 -8.67
N LYS A 45 -13.51 6.20 -9.06
CA LYS A 45 -12.47 5.25 -9.52
C LYS A 45 -11.59 4.56 -8.44
N THR A 46 -12.19 3.83 -7.50
CA THR A 46 -11.45 2.91 -6.60
C THR A 46 -11.66 1.46 -7.05
N PHE A 47 -10.57 0.73 -7.29
CA PHE A 47 -10.61 -0.67 -7.71
C PHE A 47 -10.21 -1.60 -6.56
N LEU A 48 -11.10 -2.53 -6.24
CA LEU A 48 -10.80 -3.63 -5.33
C LEU A 48 -10.37 -4.84 -6.13
N ILE A 49 -9.18 -5.37 -5.81
CA ILE A 49 -8.65 -6.57 -6.41
C ILE A 49 -8.71 -7.69 -5.38
N SER A 50 -9.78 -8.48 -5.47
CA SER A 50 -9.94 -9.79 -4.84
C SER A 50 -10.09 -10.82 -5.96
N LEU A 51 -9.09 -11.67 -6.18
CA LEU A 51 -9.03 -12.49 -7.41
C LEU A 51 -8.98 -14.00 -7.15
N ASP A 52 -9.93 -14.72 -7.75
CA ASP A 52 -9.78 -16.14 -8.10
C ASP A 52 -8.96 -16.31 -9.40
N LYS A 53 -8.41 -17.51 -9.66
CA LYS A 53 -7.49 -17.78 -10.80
C LYS A 53 -8.02 -17.34 -12.17
N LEU A 54 -9.32 -17.47 -12.44
CA LEU A 54 -9.93 -17.15 -13.73
C LEU A 54 -10.16 -15.63 -13.89
N ARG A 55 -10.55 -14.97 -12.80
CA ARG A 55 -10.80 -13.53 -12.76
C ARG A 55 -9.50 -12.70 -12.82
N VAL A 56 -8.37 -13.20 -12.28
CA VAL A 56 -7.04 -12.56 -12.43
C VAL A 56 -6.72 -12.32 -13.92
N TYR A 57 -6.96 -13.33 -14.75
CA TYR A 57 -6.57 -13.32 -16.15
C TYR A 57 -7.43 -12.37 -16.99
N LYS A 58 -8.74 -12.34 -16.75
CA LYS A 58 -9.65 -11.39 -17.42
C LYS A 58 -9.32 -9.94 -17.04
N PHE A 59 -9.13 -9.66 -15.74
CA PHE A 59 -8.74 -8.34 -15.25
C PHE A 59 -7.42 -7.87 -15.88
N ALA A 60 -6.36 -8.68 -15.80
CA ALA A 60 -5.05 -8.30 -16.31
C ALA A 60 -5.03 -8.15 -17.84
N ARG A 61 -5.74 -9.01 -18.59
CA ARG A 61 -5.88 -8.88 -20.04
C ARG A 61 -6.59 -7.57 -20.42
N LYS A 62 -7.61 -7.18 -19.65
CA LYS A 62 -8.38 -5.96 -19.91
C LYS A 62 -7.63 -4.70 -19.47
N MET A 63 -6.89 -4.74 -18.35
CA MET A 63 -5.96 -3.69 -17.92
C MET A 63 -4.82 -3.45 -18.92
N LYS A 64 -4.41 -4.50 -19.65
CA LYS A 64 -3.40 -4.39 -20.72
C LYS A 64 -3.99 -3.77 -22.00
N SER A 65 -5.28 -3.95 -22.27
CA SER A 65 -5.95 -3.47 -23.49
C SER A 65 -6.66 -2.13 -23.34
N THR A 66 -7.07 -1.75 -22.13
CA THR A 66 -7.62 -0.42 -21.84
C THR A 66 -6.51 0.41 -21.24
N ALA A 67 -6.12 1.48 -21.92
CA ALA A 67 -5.24 2.50 -21.37
C ALA A 67 -6.02 3.28 -20.31
N ILE A 68 -6.32 2.66 -19.16
CA ILE A 68 -7.09 3.29 -18.08
C ILE A 68 -6.24 4.43 -17.53
N PRO A 69 -6.59 5.71 -17.81
CA PRO A 69 -5.82 6.83 -17.32
C PRO A 69 -6.15 7.06 -15.84
N ASP A 70 -5.10 7.25 -15.04
CA ASP A 70 -5.12 7.80 -13.68
C ASP A 70 -6.09 7.12 -12.69
N LEU A 71 -5.71 5.92 -12.23
CA LEU A 71 -6.44 5.24 -11.17
C LEU A 71 -6.22 5.90 -9.81
N ASN A 72 -7.31 6.20 -9.11
CA ASN A 72 -7.22 6.79 -7.77
C ASN A 72 -6.69 5.78 -6.75
N GLN A 73 -7.12 4.52 -6.80
CA GLN A 73 -6.68 3.51 -5.82
C GLN A 73 -6.78 2.07 -6.33
N ILE A 74 -5.77 1.25 -5.99
CA ILE A 74 -5.77 -0.21 -6.15
C ILE A 74 -5.58 -0.89 -4.80
N ASN A 75 -6.50 -1.80 -4.45
CA ASN A 75 -6.44 -2.59 -3.21
C ASN A 75 -6.21 -4.07 -3.51
N PHE A 76 -5.10 -4.63 -3.04
CA PHE A 76 -4.74 -6.03 -3.17
C PHE A 76 -5.12 -6.79 -1.90
N ARG A 77 -6.16 -7.65 -1.96
CA ARG A 77 -6.61 -8.41 -0.77
C ARG A 77 -6.39 -9.91 -0.86
N GLN A 78 -6.56 -10.50 -2.04
CA GLN A 78 -6.52 -11.96 -2.22
C GLN A 78 -5.88 -12.34 -3.55
N PHE A 79 -4.99 -13.33 -3.52
CA PHE A 79 -4.38 -13.92 -4.70
C PHE A 79 -4.35 -15.45 -4.59
N PRO A 80 -4.41 -16.17 -5.73
CA PRO A 80 -4.17 -17.60 -5.73
C PRO A 80 -2.75 -17.95 -5.28
N PRO A 81 -2.49 -19.22 -4.88
CA PRO A 81 -1.14 -19.71 -4.57
C PRO A 81 -0.11 -19.27 -5.61
N ARG A 82 1.10 -18.94 -5.15
CA ARG A 82 2.14 -18.32 -5.97
C ARG A 82 2.34 -19.11 -7.24
N ASN A 83 2.03 -18.49 -8.36
CA ASN A 83 2.37 -19.01 -9.67
C ASN A 83 3.00 -17.90 -10.52
N LYS A 84 3.91 -18.30 -11.40
CA LYS A 84 4.68 -17.37 -12.25
C LYS A 84 3.77 -16.48 -13.12
N ARG A 85 2.60 -16.98 -13.51
CA ARG A 85 1.63 -16.25 -14.35
C ARG A 85 1.03 -15.08 -13.59
N THR A 86 0.49 -15.30 -12.39
CA THR A 86 -0.05 -14.23 -11.53
C THR A 86 1.00 -13.18 -11.19
N ALA A 87 2.22 -13.60 -10.84
CA ALA A 87 3.33 -12.69 -10.59
C ALA A 87 3.68 -11.80 -11.80
N SER A 88 3.71 -12.42 -12.99
CA SER A 88 3.92 -11.73 -14.26
C SER A 88 2.80 -10.74 -14.55
N LEU A 89 1.53 -11.14 -14.32
CA LEU A 89 0.37 -10.29 -14.55
C LEU A 89 0.39 -9.04 -13.66
N ILE A 90 0.67 -9.19 -12.36
CA ILE A 90 0.82 -8.05 -11.44
C ILE A 90 1.88 -7.08 -11.98
N SER A 91 3.06 -7.57 -12.34
CA SER A 91 4.18 -6.69 -12.73
C SER A 91 3.95 -6.02 -14.10
N SER A 92 3.44 -6.79 -15.07
CA SER A 92 3.31 -6.36 -16.48
C SER A 92 2.07 -5.53 -16.77
N CYS A 93 0.97 -5.77 -16.05
CA CYS A 93 -0.32 -5.13 -16.31
C CYS A 93 -0.65 -4.02 -15.29
N PHE A 94 0.22 -3.74 -14.32
CA PHE A 94 0.00 -2.63 -13.38
C PHE A 94 0.09 -1.28 -14.12
N PRO A 95 -0.96 -0.43 -14.01
CA PRO A 95 -1.01 0.85 -14.72
C PRO A 95 0.14 1.78 -14.38
N ARG A 96 0.42 2.69 -15.30
CA ARG A 96 1.26 3.84 -15.02
C ARG A 96 0.38 4.86 -14.30
N SER A 97 0.91 5.52 -13.25
CA SER A 97 0.22 6.61 -12.55
C SER A 97 -0.98 6.19 -11.68
N VAL A 98 -0.77 5.24 -10.76
CA VAL A 98 -1.78 4.94 -9.73
C VAL A 98 -1.60 5.90 -8.56
N LYS A 99 -2.62 6.63 -8.12
CA LYS A 99 -2.47 7.58 -7.00
C LYS A 99 -2.23 6.85 -5.68
N ARG A 100 -2.99 5.79 -5.38
CA ARG A 100 -2.89 5.02 -4.13
C ARG A 100 -2.82 3.51 -4.35
N MET A 101 -2.04 2.82 -3.52
CA MET A 101 -1.99 1.36 -3.50
C MET A 101 -2.12 0.84 -2.07
N ALA A 102 -2.89 -0.21 -1.85
CA ALA A 102 -2.92 -0.91 -0.57
C ALA A 102 -2.77 -2.41 -0.76
N ALA A 103 -2.01 -3.07 0.12
CA ALA A 103 -1.87 -4.51 0.19
C ALA A 103 -2.33 -5.01 1.55
N TYR A 104 -3.18 -6.04 1.56
CA TYR A 104 -3.80 -6.60 2.76
C TYR A 104 -3.47 -8.09 2.86
N GLN A 105 -2.80 -8.49 3.94
CA GLN A 105 -2.57 -9.88 4.27
C GLN A 105 -3.73 -10.40 5.14
N GLN A 106 -4.67 -11.14 4.56
CA GLN A 106 -5.77 -11.76 5.30
C GLN A 106 -5.37 -13.17 5.77
N SER A 107 -5.70 -13.53 7.02
CA SER A 107 -5.29 -14.79 7.67
C SER A 107 -5.98 -16.04 7.13
N CYS A 108 -7.14 -15.91 6.50
CA CYS A 108 -7.95 -17.00 5.96
C CYS A 108 -7.65 -17.36 4.49
N PHE A 109 -6.68 -16.68 3.86
CA PHE A 109 -6.32 -16.89 2.45
C PHE A 109 -4.81 -17.10 2.28
N GLU A 110 -4.43 -17.58 1.09
CA GLU A 110 -3.03 -17.76 0.74
C GLU A 110 -2.24 -16.45 0.92
N PRO A 111 -1.05 -16.47 1.55
CA PRO A 111 -0.39 -15.24 1.93
C PRO A 111 -0.02 -14.38 0.73
N ILE A 112 -0.60 -13.17 0.68
CA ILE A 112 -0.27 -12.16 -0.31
C ILE A 112 1.22 -11.77 -0.24
N ARG A 113 1.84 -11.97 0.92
CA ARG A 113 3.29 -11.87 1.12
C ARG A 113 4.10 -12.68 0.11
N ARG A 114 3.55 -13.76 -0.46
CA ARG A 114 4.22 -14.53 -1.53
C ARG A 114 4.47 -13.71 -2.81
N TYR A 115 3.77 -12.60 -2.99
CA TYR A 115 3.93 -11.63 -4.08
C TYR A 115 4.66 -10.35 -3.66
N PHE A 116 5.36 -10.38 -2.52
CA PHE A 116 6.08 -9.22 -1.98
C PHE A 116 7.03 -8.59 -3.02
N THR A 117 7.76 -9.41 -3.79
CA THR A 117 8.70 -8.89 -4.80
C THR A 117 7.99 -8.14 -5.91
N GLU A 118 6.80 -8.59 -6.30
CA GLU A 118 5.96 -7.96 -7.30
C GLU A 118 5.40 -6.63 -6.79
N PHE A 119 4.99 -6.54 -5.51
CA PHE A 119 4.62 -5.27 -4.89
C PHE A 119 5.76 -4.26 -4.87
N ILE A 120 6.97 -4.70 -4.54
CA ILE A 120 8.17 -3.85 -4.60
C ILE A 120 8.43 -3.36 -6.03
N ARG A 121 8.20 -4.19 -7.06
CA ARG A 121 8.40 -3.82 -8.47
C ARG A 121 7.38 -2.80 -8.99
N ILE A 122 6.15 -2.84 -8.51
CA ILE A 122 5.09 -1.92 -8.97
C ILE A 122 4.99 -0.67 -8.10
N ALA A 123 5.54 -0.66 -6.88
CA ALA A 123 5.53 0.51 -6.00
C ALA A 123 6.04 1.80 -6.66
N PRO A 124 7.10 1.81 -7.50
CA PRO A 124 7.53 2.99 -8.26
C PRO A 124 6.49 3.59 -9.23
N LYS A 125 5.41 2.87 -9.52
CA LYS A 125 4.31 3.33 -10.39
C LYS A 125 3.20 4.05 -9.59
N VAL A 126 3.32 4.10 -8.26
CA VAL A 126 2.36 4.75 -7.36
C VAL A 126 2.79 6.18 -7.11
N GLN A 127 1.87 7.14 -7.13
CA GLN A 127 2.25 8.56 -7.11
C GLN A 127 2.22 9.18 -5.72
N HIS A 128 1.30 8.74 -4.84
CA HIS A 128 1.01 9.48 -3.62
C HIS A 128 1.09 8.62 -2.35
N GLU A 129 0.44 7.47 -2.33
CA GLU A 129 0.18 6.76 -1.07
C GLU A 129 0.29 5.24 -1.22
N ILE A 130 0.97 4.60 -0.27
CA ILE A 130 1.06 3.14 -0.18
C ILE A 130 0.71 2.66 1.23
N LEU A 131 -0.12 1.61 1.31
CA LEU A 131 -0.51 0.97 2.56
C LEU A 131 -0.15 -0.52 2.56
N PHE A 132 0.45 -0.99 3.65
CA PHE A 132 0.66 -2.40 3.96
C PHE A 132 -0.10 -2.76 5.22
N ARG A 133 -0.96 -3.77 5.17
CA ARG A 133 -1.76 -4.22 6.30
C ARG A 133 -1.54 -5.69 6.64
N SER A 134 -1.29 -5.96 7.92
CA SER A 134 -1.17 -7.31 8.49
C SER A 134 0.03 -8.12 7.97
N PHE A 135 1.11 -7.44 7.59
CA PHE A 135 2.34 -8.11 7.16
C PHE A 135 3.29 -8.32 8.34
N THR A 136 3.96 -9.47 8.37
CA THR A 136 5.22 -9.63 9.10
C THR A 136 6.36 -9.19 8.19
N ILE A 137 7.17 -8.23 8.64
CA ILE A 137 8.18 -7.52 7.85
C ILE A 137 9.52 -7.60 8.59
N SER A 138 10.50 -8.26 7.97
CA SER A 138 11.89 -8.24 8.42
C SER A 138 12.57 -6.89 8.13
N ASP A 139 13.66 -6.59 8.81
CA ASP A 139 14.53 -5.44 8.53
C ASP A 139 14.90 -5.32 7.04
N ARG A 140 15.28 -6.44 6.40
CA ARG A 140 15.63 -6.50 4.97
C ARG A 140 14.43 -6.19 4.08
N GLU A 141 13.26 -6.72 4.39
CA GLU A 141 12.03 -6.41 3.64
C GLU A 141 11.66 -4.93 3.81
N PHE A 142 11.74 -4.40 5.03
CA PHE A 142 11.47 -3.00 5.31
C PHE A 142 12.40 -2.08 4.51
N LYS A 143 13.71 -2.36 4.47
CA LYS A 143 14.68 -1.62 3.62
C LYS A 143 14.24 -1.59 2.15
N ARG A 144 13.81 -2.74 1.62
CA ARG A 144 13.33 -2.85 0.23
C ARG A 144 12.04 -2.06 0.00
N ILE A 145 11.11 -2.08 0.95
CA ILE A 145 9.88 -1.27 0.88
C ILE A 145 10.26 0.21 0.83
N MET A 146 11.00 0.69 1.82
CA MET A 146 11.35 2.11 1.91
C MET A 146 12.09 2.61 0.67
N SER A 147 13.02 1.80 0.13
CA SER A 147 13.69 2.14 -1.13
C SER A 147 12.74 2.24 -2.31
N ALA A 148 11.76 1.35 -2.40
CA ALA A 148 10.80 1.34 -3.48
C ALA A 148 9.77 2.48 -3.36
N VAL A 149 9.40 2.87 -2.13
CA VAL A 149 8.35 3.86 -1.87
C VAL A 149 8.87 5.26 -1.58
N ARG A 150 10.18 5.50 -1.52
CA ARG A 150 10.77 6.83 -1.19
C ARG A 150 10.27 8.02 -2.02
N HIS A 151 9.65 7.78 -3.17
CA HIS A 151 9.12 8.82 -4.06
C HIS A 151 7.68 9.24 -3.69
N VAL A 152 6.95 8.43 -2.91
CA VAL A 152 5.58 8.73 -2.49
C VAL A 152 5.56 9.66 -1.28
N ARG A 153 4.44 10.34 -1.06
CA ARG A 153 4.30 11.29 0.06
C ARG A 153 3.84 10.64 1.36
N VAL A 154 3.12 9.52 1.26
CA VAL A 154 2.47 8.89 2.42
C VAL A 154 2.66 7.38 2.42
N VAL A 155 3.08 6.82 3.55
CA VAL A 155 3.20 5.38 3.75
C VAL A 155 2.50 4.96 5.04
N TYR A 156 1.67 3.93 4.95
CA TYR A 156 0.98 3.31 6.07
C TYR A 156 1.45 1.87 6.27
N PHE A 157 1.74 1.53 7.52
CA PHE A 157 1.83 0.18 8.05
C PHE A 157 0.73 0.02 9.08
N VAL A 158 -0.17 -0.94 8.88
CA VAL A 158 -1.33 -1.16 9.75
C VAL A 158 -1.34 -2.60 10.22
N GLU A 159 -1.37 -2.85 11.52
CA GLU A 159 -1.41 -4.21 12.09
C GLU A 159 -0.23 -5.07 11.63
N CYS A 160 0.90 -4.45 11.28
CA CYS A 160 2.11 -5.12 10.83
C CYS A 160 2.99 -5.53 12.01
N GLU A 161 3.70 -6.64 11.87
CA GLU A 161 4.75 -7.07 12.79
C GLU A 161 6.10 -6.74 12.17
N ILE A 162 6.85 -5.84 12.78
CA ILE A 162 8.14 -5.38 12.27
C ILE A 162 9.23 -5.97 13.16
N SER A 163 10.13 -6.80 12.60
CA SER A 163 11.22 -7.40 13.38
C SER A 163 12.56 -6.76 13.05
N VAL A 164 13.18 -6.14 14.07
CA VAL A 164 14.41 -5.34 13.96
C VAL A 164 15.32 -5.63 15.15
N THR A 165 16.13 -6.68 15.01
CA THR A 165 17.02 -7.16 16.08
C THR A 165 18.26 -6.29 16.30
N LYS A 166 18.69 -5.53 15.29
CA LYS A 166 19.82 -4.59 15.34
C LYS A 166 19.41 -3.27 14.70
N VAL A 167 20.09 -2.17 15.06
CA VAL A 167 19.89 -0.85 14.46
C VAL A 167 20.17 -0.93 12.95
N PRO A 168 19.15 -0.81 12.08
CA PRO A 168 19.33 -0.90 10.64
C PRO A 168 19.73 0.46 10.07
N ASP A 169 20.74 0.52 9.21
CA ASP A 169 20.99 1.75 8.46
C ASP A 169 20.02 1.88 7.27
N PHE A 170 19.20 2.94 7.26
CA PHE A 170 18.26 3.26 6.19
C PHE A 170 18.72 4.41 5.28
N SER A 171 19.92 4.97 5.49
CA SER A 171 20.42 6.16 4.78
C SER A 171 20.29 6.03 3.25
N LEU A 172 20.77 4.91 2.69
CA LEU A 172 20.69 4.66 1.24
C LEU A 172 19.26 4.37 0.77
N ALA A 173 18.47 3.65 1.58
CA ALA A 173 17.10 3.30 1.22
C ALA A 173 16.20 4.54 1.15
N LEU A 174 16.45 5.52 2.01
CA LEU A 174 15.67 6.76 2.11
C LEU A 174 16.35 7.97 1.47
N ALA A 175 17.48 7.79 0.79
CA ALA A 175 18.15 8.87 0.09
C ALA A 175 17.21 9.53 -0.93
N LYS A 176 17.11 10.87 -0.87
CA LYS A 176 16.23 11.74 -1.65
C LYS A 176 14.74 11.40 -1.50
N THR A 177 14.34 10.97 -0.31
CA THR A 177 12.93 10.67 -0.04
C THR A 177 12.04 11.92 -0.15
N ARG A 178 10.80 11.71 -0.56
CA ARG A 178 9.71 12.70 -0.58
C ARG A 178 8.63 12.37 0.44
N LEU A 179 8.94 11.46 1.36
CA LEU A 179 7.99 10.97 2.35
C LEU A 179 7.68 12.08 3.35
N GLU A 180 6.43 12.53 3.35
CA GLU A 180 5.95 13.59 4.24
C GLU A 180 5.19 13.01 5.44
N ASN A 181 4.54 11.86 5.28
CA ASN A 181 3.73 11.24 6.32
C ASN A 181 4.05 9.74 6.46
N PHE A 182 4.42 9.34 7.66
CA PHE A 182 4.78 7.96 7.98
C PHE A 182 3.92 7.42 9.12
N CYS A 183 3.10 6.41 8.83
CA CYS A 183 2.08 5.95 9.75
C CYS A 183 2.30 4.48 10.10
N MET A 184 2.40 4.17 11.40
CA MET A 184 2.50 2.84 11.97
C MET A 184 1.38 2.65 12.97
N MET A 185 0.30 1.99 12.56
CA MET A 185 -0.92 1.84 13.35
C MET A 185 -1.12 0.40 13.80
N LYS A 186 -1.26 0.19 15.11
CA LYS A 186 -1.38 -1.13 15.73
C LYS A 186 -0.24 -2.10 15.35
N CYS A 187 0.94 -1.56 15.05
CA CYS A 187 2.09 -2.40 14.75
C CYS A 187 2.68 -3.02 16.03
N SER A 188 3.25 -4.20 15.90
CA SER A 188 4.08 -4.84 16.95
C SER A 188 5.54 -4.91 16.49
N TYR A 189 6.47 -4.92 17.45
CA TYR A 189 7.91 -4.88 17.18
C TYR A 189 8.59 -6.13 17.71
N GLY A 190 8.57 -7.22 16.94
CA GLY A 190 8.97 -8.55 17.44
C GLY A 190 7.80 -9.33 18.06
N HIS A 191 8.12 -10.34 18.87
CA HIS A 191 7.13 -11.29 19.36
C HIS A 191 6.20 -10.65 20.41
N LYS A 192 4.88 -10.72 20.18
CA LYS A 192 3.85 -9.96 20.92
C LYS A 192 3.87 -10.14 22.45
N SER A 193 4.43 -11.23 22.96
CA SER A 193 4.44 -11.57 24.38
C SER A 193 5.62 -10.98 25.18
N ASN A 194 6.63 -10.38 24.54
CA ASN A 194 7.81 -9.86 25.23
C ASN A 194 7.90 -8.32 25.10
N LEU A 195 7.48 -7.62 26.16
CA LEU A 195 7.46 -6.15 26.21
C LEU A 195 8.85 -5.52 26.11
N GLU A 196 9.84 -6.08 26.79
CA GLU A 196 11.23 -5.58 26.73
C GLU A 196 11.81 -5.71 25.32
N GLN A 197 11.56 -6.86 24.68
CA GLN A 197 11.96 -7.06 23.29
C GLN A 197 11.24 -6.07 22.37
N ASN A 198 9.93 -5.86 22.55
CA ASN A 198 9.17 -4.88 21.78
C ASN A 198 9.73 -3.47 21.89
N SER A 199 10.03 -3.02 23.12
CA SER A 199 10.60 -1.69 23.36
C SER A 199 11.98 -1.56 22.72
N ARG A 200 12.84 -2.58 22.85
CA ARG A 200 14.17 -2.59 22.25
C ARG A 200 14.13 -2.58 20.73
N GLU A 201 13.30 -3.40 20.10
CA GLU A 201 13.19 -3.44 18.63
C GLU A 201 12.59 -2.16 18.07
N PHE A 202 11.63 -1.54 18.77
CA PHE A 202 11.12 -0.21 18.42
C PHE A 202 12.22 0.86 18.50
N LYS A 203 13.00 0.89 19.59
CA LYS A 203 14.13 1.81 19.72
C LYS A 203 15.15 1.63 18.60
N ASN A 204 15.51 0.38 18.29
CA ASN A 204 16.39 0.08 17.17
C ASN A 204 15.84 0.57 15.83
N PHE A 205 14.54 0.37 15.61
CA PHE A 205 13.86 0.78 14.41
C PHE A 205 13.85 2.31 14.22
N ILE A 206 13.46 3.06 15.25
CA ILE A 206 13.48 4.54 15.22
C ILE A 206 14.89 5.07 15.05
N LYS A 207 15.87 4.50 15.78
CA LYS A 207 17.28 4.86 15.63
C LYS A 207 17.77 4.60 14.21
N GLY A 208 17.34 3.51 13.59
CA GLY A 208 17.62 3.23 12.18
C GLY A 208 17.02 4.27 11.24
N LEU A 209 15.75 4.67 11.44
CA LEU A 209 15.13 5.73 10.62
C LEU A 209 15.87 7.05 10.75
N SER A 210 16.38 7.32 11.94
CA SER A 210 17.10 8.55 12.26
C SER A 210 18.44 8.71 11.53
N THR A 211 18.98 7.64 10.91
CA THR A 211 20.22 7.72 10.13
C THR A 211 20.04 8.48 8.82
N SER A 212 18.80 8.61 8.32
CA SER A 212 18.50 9.36 7.09
C SER A 212 18.20 10.83 7.38
N ASN A 213 19.14 11.71 7.03
CA ASN A 213 18.93 13.17 7.08
C ASN A 213 17.79 13.61 6.14
N ASP A 214 17.71 13.02 4.95
CA ASP A 214 16.65 13.34 3.98
C ASP A 214 15.26 13.04 4.55
N LEU A 215 15.11 11.93 5.30
CA LEU A 215 13.84 11.63 5.98
C LEU A 215 13.52 12.67 7.04
N LYS A 216 14.48 13.03 7.89
CA LYS A 216 14.27 14.04 8.94
C LYS A 216 13.82 15.38 8.37
N GLN A 217 14.34 15.77 7.21
CA GLN A 217 13.97 17.00 6.53
C GLN A 217 12.62 16.91 5.80
N SER A 218 12.28 15.74 5.23
CA SER A 218 11.07 15.58 4.44
C SER A 218 9.83 15.32 5.30
N LEU A 219 10.01 14.66 6.45
CA LEU A 219 8.91 14.12 7.25
C LEU A 219 8.21 15.23 8.04
N LYS A 220 6.91 15.39 7.82
CA LYS A 220 6.05 16.38 8.48
C LYS A 220 5.20 15.77 9.59
N CYS A 221 4.87 14.48 9.46
CA CYS A 221 3.99 13.77 10.37
C CYS A 221 4.43 12.31 10.53
N MET A 222 4.42 11.81 11.77
CA MET A 222 4.62 10.42 12.11
C MET A 222 3.53 10.01 13.08
N ILE A 223 2.75 9.02 12.68
CA ILE A 223 1.70 8.44 13.52
C ILE A 223 2.23 7.12 14.02
N VAL A 224 2.34 6.95 15.34
CA VAL A 224 2.80 5.69 15.94
C VAL A 224 1.80 5.26 16.99
N LYS A 225 0.97 4.30 16.63
CA LYS A 225 0.05 3.63 17.56
C LYS A 225 0.52 2.20 17.76
N SER A 226 1.06 1.89 18.93
CA SER A 226 1.47 0.53 19.27
C SER A 226 0.35 -0.21 20.01
N GLN A 227 0.31 -1.54 19.89
CA GLN A 227 -0.53 -2.38 20.77
C GLN A 227 0.17 -2.73 22.08
N THR A 228 1.50 -2.57 22.14
CA THR A 228 2.34 -3.11 23.22
C THR A 228 3.26 -2.08 23.87
N LEU A 229 3.37 -0.87 23.31
CA LEU A 229 4.25 0.17 23.83
C LEU A 229 3.43 1.30 24.43
N GLU A 230 3.92 1.83 25.54
CA GLU A 230 3.33 3.00 26.16
C GLU A 230 3.60 4.27 25.35
N ILE A 231 2.65 5.20 25.42
CA ILE A 231 2.69 6.50 24.75
C ILE A 231 3.94 7.30 25.15
N GLY A 232 4.32 7.25 26.43
CA GLY A 232 5.52 7.92 26.96
C GLY A 232 6.81 7.41 26.32
N ASP A 233 6.98 6.08 26.25
CA ASP A 233 8.15 5.44 25.63
C ASP A 233 8.28 5.78 24.15
N ILE A 234 7.16 5.80 23.42
CA ILE A 234 7.11 6.19 22.01
C ILE A 234 7.61 7.63 21.86
N LYS A 235 7.07 8.56 22.65
CA LYS A 235 7.41 9.98 22.58
C LYS A 235 8.88 10.24 22.95
N SER A 236 9.39 9.64 24.04
CA SER A 236 10.79 9.79 24.45
C SER A 236 11.73 9.29 23.35
N THR A 237 11.46 8.10 22.82
CA THR A 237 12.29 7.48 21.77
C THR A 237 12.32 8.33 20.50
N LEU A 238 11.20 8.92 20.08
CA LEU A 238 11.15 9.78 18.90
C LEU A 238 11.95 11.08 19.12
N ASN A 239 11.77 11.72 20.27
CA ASN A 239 12.48 12.95 20.61
C ASN A 239 14.00 12.73 20.65
N GLU A 240 14.47 11.71 21.36
CA GLU A 240 15.89 11.33 21.47
C GLU A 240 16.57 11.09 20.10
N ASN A 241 15.78 10.82 19.05
CA ASN A 241 16.28 10.53 17.71
C ASN A 241 16.01 11.67 16.69
N GLY A 242 15.62 12.85 17.16
CA GLY A 242 15.47 14.06 16.35
C GLY A 242 14.16 14.12 15.57
N PHE A 243 13.08 13.59 16.14
CA PHE A 243 11.71 13.63 15.60
C PHE A 243 10.76 14.50 16.45
N GLU A 244 11.30 15.52 17.11
CA GLU A 244 10.61 16.35 18.12
C GLU A 244 9.46 17.19 17.55
N ASP A 245 9.61 17.72 16.33
CA ASP A 245 8.65 18.62 15.69
C ASP A 245 7.51 17.90 14.96
N ILE A 246 7.46 16.58 15.10
CA ILE A 246 6.51 15.76 14.35
C ILE A 246 5.17 15.70 15.09
N LYS A 247 4.07 15.96 14.37
CA LYS A 247 2.72 15.76 14.90
C LYS A 247 2.52 14.28 15.25
N LEU A 248 2.53 13.98 16.55
CA LEU A 248 2.26 12.64 17.07
C LEU A 248 0.76 12.49 17.33
N PHE A 249 0.16 11.53 16.63
CA PHE A 249 -1.15 11.00 16.97
C PHE A 249 -0.93 9.62 17.60
N LEU A 250 -1.23 9.50 18.89
CA LEU A 250 -1.01 8.30 19.71
C LEU A 250 -2.36 7.60 19.98
#